data_AF-A0AAI9ZS73-F1
#
_entry.id   AF-A0AAI9ZS73-F1
#
_cell.length_a   1.000
_cell.length_b   1.000
_cell.length_c   1.000
_cell.angle_alpha   90.00
_cell.angle_beta   90.00
_cell.angle_gamma   90.00
#
_symmetry.space_group_name_H-M   'P 1'
#
loop_
_entity.id
_entity.type
_entity.pdbx_description
1 polymer ?
#
loop_
_entity_poly.entity_id
_entity_poly.type
_entity_poly.pdbx_seq_one_letter_code
_entity_poly.pdbx_strand_id
1 'polypeptide(L)'
;MITSTHRPALKGLDNEMSKQEECWQGLLHCKSLGGCLRAQRLLVSSAGQFGSYTLGNIVSTELLVNYLRTFEQIYRINHVPTLQREFEAFLQDPVSVAQECLVRLQLCFALGALIYDDLFSLRPYALQWIHEAQSWLANPENSHPIISGT
;
A
#
# COMPACT_ATOMS: atom_id res chain seq x y z
N MET A 1 -2.13 -60.44 34.76
CA MET A 1 -3.10 -59.31 34.72
C MET A 1 -2.40 -58.09 35.29
N ILE A 2 -1.89 -57.20 34.44
CA ILE A 2 -1.27 -55.93 34.86
C ILE A 2 -2.14 -54.80 34.32
N THR A 3 -2.70 -54.04 35.24
CA THR A 3 -3.60 -52.87 35.11
C THR A 3 -2.93 -51.76 34.29
N SER A 4 -3.45 -51.32 33.14
CA SER A 4 -4.54 -50.36 32.91
C SER A 4 -4.46 -49.00 33.66
N THR A 5 -3.28 -48.55 34.07
CA THR A 5 -3.09 -47.20 34.66
C THR A 5 -2.23 -46.25 33.82
N HIS A 6 -1.57 -46.73 32.75
CA HIS A 6 -0.62 -45.92 31.97
C HIS A 6 -1.24 -45.23 30.72
N ARG A 7 -2.47 -45.58 30.36
CA ARG A 7 -3.14 -45.13 29.12
C ARG A 7 -3.60 -43.65 29.09
N PRO A 8 -4.03 -43.01 30.20
CA PRO A 8 -4.51 -41.62 30.14
C PRO A 8 -3.37 -40.60 30.04
N ALA A 9 -2.21 -40.87 30.62
CA ALA A 9 -1.03 -39.99 30.52
C ALA A 9 -0.47 -39.95 29.09
N LEU A 10 -0.47 -41.09 28.39
CA LEU A 10 -0.07 -41.17 26.98
C LEU A 10 -1.01 -40.38 26.08
N LYS A 11 -2.33 -40.49 26.28
CA LYS A 11 -3.31 -39.67 25.55
C LYS A 11 -3.16 -38.15 25.80
N GLY A 12 -2.73 -37.76 26.99
CA GLY A 12 -2.44 -36.37 27.32
C GLY A 12 -1.23 -35.83 26.56
N LEU A 13 -0.17 -36.65 26.43
CA LEU A 13 1.03 -36.33 25.66
C LEU A 13 0.74 -36.25 24.16
N ASP A 14 -0.05 -37.18 23.62
CA ASP A 14 -0.44 -37.18 22.20
C ASP A 14 -1.26 -35.93 21.83
N ASN A 15 -2.20 -35.52 22.71
CA ASN A 15 -2.98 -34.31 22.51
C ASN A 15 -2.14 -33.03 22.56
N GLU A 16 -1.14 -32.99 23.45
CA GLU A 16 -0.24 -31.83 23.56
C GLU A 16 0.70 -31.74 22.35
N MET A 17 1.22 -32.87 21.87
CA MET A 17 1.99 -32.93 20.63
C MET A 17 1.17 -32.50 19.42
N SER A 18 -0.09 -32.94 19.31
CA SER A 18 -0.99 -32.54 18.21
C SER A 18 -1.27 -31.04 18.22
N LYS A 19 -1.48 -30.43 19.39
CA LYS A 19 -1.65 -28.98 19.53
C LYS A 19 -0.40 -28.20 19.15
N GLN A 20 0.78 -28.69 19.55
CA GLN A 20 2.04 -28.07 19.16
C GLN A 20 2.26 -28.13 17.64
N GLU A 21 1.86 -29.23 17.01
CA GLU A 21 1.92 -29.38 15.55
C GLU A 21 0.98 -28.39 14.85
N GLU A 22 -0.28 -28.27 15.28
CA GLU A 22 -1.24 -27.29 14.75
C GLU A 22 -0.73 -25.85 14.88
N CYS A 23 -0.16 -25.49 16.04
CA CYS A 23 0.43 -24.18 16.27
C CYS A 23 1.62 -23.90 15.33
N TRP A 24 2.50 -24.89 15.16
CA TRP A 24 3.62 -24.79 14.23
C TRP A 24 3.16 -24.65 12.78
N GLN A 25 2.13 -25.37 12.37
CA GLN A 25 1.54 -25.24 11.03
C GLN A 25 0.97 -23.82 10.82
N GLY A 26 0.27 -23.27 11.82
CA GLY A 26 -0.20 -21.89 11.79
C GLY A 26 0.94 -20.88 11.65
N LEU A 27 2.04 -21.05 12.39
CA LEU A 27 3.19 -20.16 12.30
C LEU A 27 3.91 -20.26 10.94
N LEU A 28 4.07 -21.48 10.40
CA LEU A 28 4.65 -21.69 9.07
C LEU A 28 3.79 -21.06 7.98
N HIS A 29 2.47 -21.18 8.09
CA HIS A 29 1.53 -20.51 7.20
C HIS A 29 1.68 -18.99 7.26
N CYS A 30 1.71 -18.40 8.47
CA CYS A 30 1.94 -16.97 8.66
C CYS A 30 3.31 -16.51 8.14
N LYS A 31 4.37 -17.31 8.30
CA LYS A 31 5.71 -17.00 7.78
C LYS A 31 5.73 -17.00 6.25
N SER A 32 5.08 -17.98 5.63
CA SER A 32 4.92 -18.06 4.16
C SER A 32 4.16 -16.85 3.64
N LEU A 33 3.00 -16.54 4.23
CA LEU A 33 2.19 -15.37 3.89
C LEU A 33 2.99 -14.07 4.07
N GLY A 34 3.72 -13.93 5.17
CA GLY A 34 4.61 -12.79 5.42
C GLY A 34 5.75 -12.68 4.40
N GLY A 35 6.22 -13.80 3.86
CA GLY A 35 7.18 -13.87 2.75
C GLY A 35 6.58 -13.39 1.44
N CYS A 36 5.38 -13.86 1.08
CA CYS A 36 4.63 -13.40 -0.09
C CYS A 36 4.36 -11.89 -0.02
N LEU A 37 3.90 -11.40 1.14
CA LEU A 37 3.67 -9.97 1.37
C LEU A 37 4.98 -9.16 1.28
N ARG A 38 6.12 -9.71 1.70
CA ARG A 38 7.43 -9.05 1.55
C ARG A 38 7.89 -9.02 0.10
N ALA A 39 7.72 -10.12 -0.63
CA ALA A 39 8.05 -10.20 -2.05
C ALA A 39 7.19 -9.23 -2.87
N GLN A 40 5.90 -9.08 -2.54
CA GLN A 40 5.01 -8.10 -3.15
C GLN A 40 5.35 -6.64 -2.82
N ARG A 41 6.13 -6.36 -1.75
CA ARG A 41 6.65 -5.01 -1.47
C ARG A 41 7.81 -4.62 -2.39
N LEU A 42 8.43 -5.57 -3.10
CA LEU A 42 9.49 -5.31 -4.07
C LEU A 42 8.87 -4.99 -5.44
N LEU A 43 7.98 -4.01 -5.49
CA LEU A 43 7.53 -3.49 -6.78
C LEU A 43 8.74 -2.85 -7.46
N VAL A 44 9.10 -3.44 -8.59
CA VAL A 44 10.19 -3.02 -9.46
C VAL A 44 9.82 -1.65 -10.02
N SER A 45 10.25 -0.59 -9.34
CA SER A 45 10.16 0.74 -9.87
C SER A 45 11.33 0.96 -10.83
N SER A 46 11.05 1.07 -12.13
CA SER A 46 11.98 1.72 -13.06
C SER A 46 11.97 3.21 -12.75
N ALA A 47 13.08 3.74 -12.23
CA ALA A 47 13.23 5.17 -12.00
C ALA A 47 12.86 5.96 -13.27
N GLY A 48 11.97 6.95 -13.16
CA GLY A 48 11.63 7.87 -14.24
C GLY A 48 10.31 7.63 -14.99
N GLN A 49 9.55 6.56 -14.70
CA GLN A 49 8.23 6.32 -15.31
C GLN A 49 7.08 6.68 -14.37
N PHE A 50 6.91 7.98 -14.11
CA PHE A 50 5.77 8.48 -13.33
C PHE A 50 4.47 8.33 -14.15
N GLY A 51 3.40 7.82 -13.53
CA GLY A 51 2.11 7.64 -14.21
C GLY A 51 2.03 6.44 -15.17
N SER A 52 3.07 5.61 -15.27
CA SER A 52 3.03 4.35 -16.07
C SER A 52 1.99 3.36 -15.54
N TYR A 53 1.68 3.44 -14.24
CA TYR A 53 0.64 2.64 -13.57
C TYR A 53 -0.66 3.43 -13.39
N THR A 54 -1.11 4.12 -14.44
CA THR A 54 -2.40 4.80 -14.45
C THR A 54 -3.52 3.76 -14.39
N LEU A 55 -4.26 3.75 -13.28
CA LEU A 55 -5.49 2.98 -13.18
C LEU A 55 -6.57 3.60 -14.08
N GLY A 56 -7.53 2.80 -14.52
CA GLY A 56 -8.65 3.29 -15.32
C GLY A 56 -9.38 4.46 -14.62
N ASN A 57 -9.89 5.40 -15.41
CA ASN A 57 -10.47 6.65 -14.93
C ASN A 57 -11.53 6.47 -13.82
N ILE A 58 -12.32 5.38 -13.89
CA ILE A 58 -13.33 5.03 -12.88
C ILE A 58 -12.67 4.79 -11.52
N VAL A 59 -11.65 3.93 -11.47
CA VAL A 59 -10.95 3.59 -10.23
C VAL A 59 -10.24 4.83 -9.69
N SER A 60 -9.53 5.57 -10.53
CA SER A 60 -8.86 6.82 -10.13
C SER A 60 -9.83 7.84 -9.52
N THR A 61 -11.04 7.95 -10.09
CA THR A 61 -12.10 8.83 -9.56
C THR A 61 -12.58 8.37 -8.19
N GLU A 62 -12.83 7.08 -8.02
CA GLU A 62 -13.25 6.49 -6.74
C GLU A 62 -12.19 6.70 -5.65
N LEU A 63 -10.91 6.51 -5.98
CA LEU A 63 -9.80 6.75 -5.06
C LEU A 63 -9.72 8.21 -4.61
N LEU A 64 -9.92 9.16 -5.53
CA LEU A 64 -9.95 10.58 -5.16
C LEU A 64 -11.14 10.90 -4.25
N VAL A 65 -12.32 10.36 -4.54
CA VAL A 65 -13.51 10.53 -3.70
C VAL A 65 -13.26 9.97 -2.29
N ASN A 66 -12.67 8.79 -2.20
CA ASN A 66 -12.29 8.16 -0.93
C ASN A 66 -11.30 9.02 -0.12
N TYR A 67 -10.30 9.60 -0.79
CA TYR A 67 -9.38 10.57 -0.19
C TYR A 67 -10.10 11.81 0.36
N LEU A 68 -10.91 12.49 -0.47
CA LEU A 68 -11.62 13.71 -0.11
C LEU A 68 -12.59 13.48 1.05
N ARG A 69 -13.27 12.33 1.06
CA ARG A 69 -14.24 11.98 2.10
C ARG A 69 -13.59 11.70 3.46
N THR A 70 -12.37 11.15 3.48
CA THR A 70 -11.81 10.54 4.70
C THR A 70 -10.55 11.22 5.19
N PHE A 71 -9.57 11.41 4.30
CA PHE A 71 -8.23 11.86 4.67
C PHE A 71 -8.07 13.37 4.56
N GLU A 72 -8.74 14.01 3.59
CA GLU A 72 -8.65 15.45 3.41
C GLU A 72 -9.18 16.22 4.63
N GLN A 73 -10.25 15.72 5.26
CA GLN A 73 -10.80 16.35 6.48
C GLN A 73 -9.81 16.33 7.65
N ILE A 74 -8.87 15.39 7.66
CA ILE A 74 -7.90 15.19 8.73
C ILE A 74 -6.61 15.97 8.42
N TYR A 75 -6.07 15.81 7.22
CA TYR A 75 -4.72 16.31 6.89
C TYR A 75 -4.71 17.65 6.15
N ARG A 76 -5.77 18.00 5.40
CA ARG A 76 -5.92 19.28 4.68
C ARG A 76 -4.67 19.72 3.90
N ILE A 77 -4.01 18.75 3.26
CA ILE A 77 -2.71 18.98 2.60
C ILE A 77 -2.93 19.74 1.29
N ASN A 78 -4.07 19.51 0.62
CA ASN A 78 -4.34 19.99 -0.72
C ASN A 78 -5.53 20.95 -0.72
N HIS A 79 -5.42 22.03 -1.51
CA HIS A 79 -6.58 22.89 -1.77
C HIS A 79 -7.58 22.15 -2.68
N VAL A 80 -8.71 21.70 -2.12
CA VAL A 80 -9.69 20.83 -2.81
C VAL A 80 -10.10 21.33 -4.20
N PRO A 81 -10.50 22.61 -4.40
CA PRO A 81 -10.88 23.08 -5.73
C PRO A 81 -9.73 23.01 -6.76
N THR A 82 -8.49 23.21 -6.33
CA THR A 82 -7.33 23.09 -7.22
C THR A 82 -7.08 21.63 -7.56
N LEU A 83 -7.11 20.75 -6.56
CA LEU A 83 -6.92 19.32 -6.72
C LEU A 83 -7.95 18.71 -7.68
N GLN A 84 -9.21 19.14 -7.61
CA GLN A 84 -10.26 18.68 -8.53
C GLN A 84 -10.00 19.09 -9.98
N ARG A 85 -9.56 20.34 -10.23
CA ARG A 85 -9.20 20.79 -11.59
C ARG A 85 -7.97 20.06 -12.12
N GLU A 86 -6.96 19.89 -11.27
CA GLU A 86 -5.76 19.12 -11.57
C GLU A 86 -6.11 17.66 -11.94
N PHE A 87 -7.05 17.06 -11.21
CA PHE A 87 -7.54 15.72 -11.50
C PHE A 87 -8.35 15.63 -12.81
N GLU A 88 -9.21 16.62 -13.09
CA GLU A 88 -9.93 16.68 -14.37
C GLU A 88 -8.97 16.76 -15.56
N ALA A 89 -7.93 17.61 -15.47
CA ALA A 89 -6.89 17.69 -16.48
C ALA A 89 -6.14 16.36 -16.65
N PHE A 90 -5.82 15.69 -15.53
CA PHE A 90 -5.23 14.36 -15.53
C PHE A 90 -6.11 13.31 -16.22
N LEU A 91 -7.42 13.32 -16.01
CA LEU A 91 -8.32 12.37 -16.67
C LEU A 91 -8.41 12.56 -18.19
N GLN A 92 -8.16 13.77 -18.69
CA GLN A 92 -8.16 14.07 -20.13
C GLN A 92 -6.84 13.67 -20.79
N ASP A 93 -5.72 14.09 -20.20
CA ASP A 93 -4.39 13.80 -20.72
C ASP A 93 -3.37 13.69 -19.58
N PRO A 94 -3.15 12.46 -19.05
CA PRO A 94 -2.19 12.21 -17.98
C PRO A 94 -0.75 12.62 -18.31
N VAL A 95 -0.37 12.66 -19.59
CA VAL A 95 1.00 12.93 -20.03
C VAL A 95 1.29 14.44 -20.03
N SER A 96 0.24 15.25 -20.23
CA SER A 96 0.35 16.71 -20.22
C SER A 96 0.48 17.34 -18.82
N VAL A 97 0.15 16.59 -17.78
CA VAL A 97 0.11 17.11 -16.41
C VAL A 97 1.51 17.22 -15.83
N ALA A 98 1.78 18.33 -15.15
CA ALA A 98 3.05 18.56 -14.48
C ALA A 98 3.38 17.41 -13.50
N GLN A 99 4.65 17.01 -13.44
CA GLN A 99 5.07 15.84 -12.67
C GLN A 99 4.76 15.98 -11.17
N GLU A 100 4.83 17.20 -10.63
CA GLU A 100 4.50 17.52 -9.25
C GLU A 100 3.02 17.27 -8.96
N CYS A 101 2.16 17.62 -9.91
CA CYS A 101 0.73 17.37 -9.84
C CYS A 101 0.43 15.87 -9.92
N LEU A 102 1.10 15.14 -10.81
CA LEU A 102 0.98 13.68 -10.91
C LEU A 102 1.36 12.99 -9.59
N VAL A 103 2.52 13.33 -9.03
CA VAL A 103 3.00 12.75 -7.76
C VAL A 103 2.04 13.07 -6.60
N ARG A 104 1.50 14.29 -6.56
CA ARG A 104 0.49 14.68 -5.57
C ARG A 104 -0.80 13.85 -5.71
N LEU A 105 -1.29 13.65 -6.94
CA LEU A 105 -2.47 12.82 -7.21
C LEU A 105 -2.23 11.36 -6.83
N GLN A 106 -1.06 10.80 -7.17
CA GLN A 106 -0.66 9.45 -6.80
C GLN A 106 -0.65 9.22 -5.29
N LEU A 107 -0.20 10.20 -4.50
CA LEU A 107 -0.29 10.14 -3.04
C LEU A 107 -1.74 10.18 -2.53
N CYS A 108 -2.59 10.99 -3.15
CA CYS A 108 -4.03 11.00 -2.85
C CYS A 108 -4.65 9.63 -3.15
N PHE A 109 -4.30 9.01 -4.28
CA PHE A 109 -4.78 7.68 -4.64
C PHE A 109 -4.26 6.61 -3.68
N ALA A 110 -3.01 6.70 -3.23
CA ALA A 110 -2.44 5.77 -2.25
C ALA A 110 -3.22 5.79 -0.93
N LEU A 111 -3.64 6.98 -0.48
CA LEU A 111 -4.50 7.13 0.70
C LEU A 111 -5.91 6.61 0.43
N GLY A 112 -6.52 6.99 -0.68
CA GLY A 112 -7.84 6.50 -1.09
C GLY A 112 -7.91 4.98 -1.20
N ALA A 113 -6.82 4.33 -1.62
CA ALA A 113 -6.71 2.89 -1.78
C ALA A 113 -6.79 2.12 -0.45
N LEU A 114 -6.47 2.75 0.69
CA LEU A 114 -6.55 2.14 2.01
C LEU A 114 -7.98 1.75 2.42
N ILE A 115 -8.98 2.37 1.80
CA ILE A 115 -10.40 2.18 2.10
C ILE A 115 -11.20 1.79 0.86
N TYR A 116 -10.51 1.33 -0.19
CA TYR A 116 -11.14 0.92 -1.44
C TYR A 116 -11.86 -0.43 -1.29
N ASP A 117 -11.22 -1.41 -0.65
CA ASP A 117 -11.82 -2.69 -0.31
C ASP A 117 -11.21 -3.29 0.98
N ASP A 118 -11.88 -4.29 1.53
CA ASP A 118 -11.44 -4.98 2.76
C ASP A 118 -10.23 -5.89 2.52
N LEU A 119 -9.93 -6.19 1.24
CA LEU A 119 -8.82 -7.07 0.85
C LEU A 119 -7.52 -6.31 0.57
N PHE A 120 -7.55 -4.97 0.60
CA PHE A 120 -6.45 -4.10 0.22
C PHE A 120 -5.86 -4.46 -1.16
N SER A 121 -6.72 -4.74 -2.14
CA SER A 121 -6.30 -5.23 -3.47
C SER A 121 -5.39 -4.25 -4.21
N LEU A 122 -5.56 -2.96 -3.95
CA LEU A 122 -4.77 -1.88 -4.53
C LEU A 122 -3.49 -1.54 -3.75
N ARG A 123 -3.18 -2.30 -2.68
CA ARG A 123 -1.97 -2.08 -1.89
C ARG A 123 -0.69 -2.08 -2.71
N PRO A 124 -0.50 -2.95 -3.72
CA PRO A 124 0.67 -2.86 -4.58
C PRO A 124 0.78 -1.49 -5.27
N TYR A 125 -0.29 -1.02 -5.91
CA TYR A 125 -0.32 0.30 -6.55
C TYR A 125 -0.04 1.43 -5.55
N ALA A 126 -0.64 1.39 -4.36
CA ALA A 126 -0.39 2.37 -3.32
C ALA A 126 1.09 2.44 -2.91
N LEU A 127 1.75 1.29 -2.74
CA LEU A 127 3.17 1.23 -2.43
C LEU A 127 4.03 1.75 -3.58
N GLN A 128 3.68 1.43 -4.83
CA GLN A 128 4.36 1.93 -6.01
C GLN A 128 4.31 3.46 -6.09
N TRP A 129 3.13 4.05 -5.92
CA TRP A 129 2.94 5.50 -5.90
C TRP A 129 3.71 6.20 -4.78
N ILE A 130 3.77 5.59 -3.59
CA ILE A 130 4.57 6.11 -2.47
C ILE A 130 6.06 6.08 -2.83
N HIS A 131 6.55 4.99 -3.43
CA HIS A 131 7.93 4.90 -3.87
C HIS A 131 8.29 5.90 -4.97
N GLU A 132 7.40 6.08 -5.95
CA GLU A 132 7.55 7.11 -6.98
C GLU A 132 7.63 8.50 -6.35
N ALA A 133 6.76 8.83 -5.41
CA ALA A 133 6.80 10.10 -4.70
C ALA A 133 8.11 10.31 -3.90
N GLN A 134 8.60 9.27 -3.21
CA GLN A 134 9.88 9.30 -2.52
C GLN A 134 11.05 9.55 -3.50
N SER A 135 11.03 8.87 -4.66
CA SER A 135 12.03 9.08 -5.70
C SER A 135 11.95 10.49 -6.30
N TRP A 136 10.75 11.04 -6.47
CA TRP A 136 10.56 12.40 -6.96
C TRP A 136 11.16 13.43 -5.99
N LEU A 137 10.93 13.27 -4.69
CA LEU A 137 11.51 14.12 -3.64
C LEU A 137 13.03 14.01 -3.51
N ALA A 138 13.59 12.82 -3.75
CA ALA A 138 15.02 12.59 -3.69
C ALA A 138 15.80 13.32 -4.81
N ASN A 139 15.12 13.78 -5.87
CA ASN A 139 15.76 14.60 -6.89
C ASN A 139 16.04 16.00 -6.33
N PRO A 140 17.29 16.49 -6.41
CA PRO A 140 17.71 17.77 -5.82
C PRO A 140 16.95 18.98 -6.38
N GLU A 141 16.54 18.94 -7.64
CA GLU A 141 15.74 20.00 -8.30
C GLU A 141 14.35 20.17 -7.67
N ASN A 142 13.82 19.10 -7.07
CA ASN A 142 12.45 19.06 -6.54
C ASN A 142 12.40 19.27 -5.01
N SER A 143 13.55 19.18 -4.33
CA SER A 143 13.61 19.14 -2.86
C SER A 143 13.78 20.49 -2.18
N HIS A 144 14.09 21.59 -2.90
CA HIS A 144 13.86 23.01 -2.57
C HIS A 144 14.72 23.90 -3.50
N PRO A 145 14.30 25.13 -3.85
CA PRO A 145 15.16 26.06 -4.56
C PRO A 145 16.34 26.40 -3.64
N ILE A 146 17.55 26.26 -4.15
CA ILE A 146 18.75 26.77 -3.49
C ILE A 146 18.48 28.25 -3.22
N ILE A 147 18.21 28.61 -1.96
CA ILE A 147 18.29 30.00 -1.53
C ILE A 147 19.78 30.32 -1.60
N SER A 148 20.21 30.76 -2.78
CA SER A 148 21.51 31.34 -3.00
C SER A 148 21.59 32.57 -2.10
N GLY A 149 22.22 32.41 -0.94
CA GLY A 149 22.52 33.52 -0.04
C GLY A 149 23.40 34.52 -0.78
N THR A 150 22.84 35.70 -1.02
CA THR A 150 23.57 36.94 -1.32
C THR A 150 24.24 37.48 -0.07
#